data_AF-A0A7S0DSI4-F1
#
_entry.id   AF-A0A7S0DSI4-F1
#
_cell.length_a   1.000
_cell.length_b   1.000
_cell.length_c   1.000
_cell.angle_alpha   90.00
_cell.angle_beta   90.00
_cell.angle_gamma   90.00
#
_symmetry.space_group_name_H-M   'P 1'
#
loop_
_entity.id
_entity.type
_entity.pdbx_description
1 polymer ?
#
loop_
_entity_poly.entity_id
_entity_poly.type
_entity_poly.pdbx_seq_one_letter_code
_entity_poly.pdbx_strand_id
1 'polypeptide(L)'
;QLEQVDKKNSGGELITPPGGPVLGICPPTSDPQPSPTDLRVSPYQILTIGSERMRSANADSDIDLVCFGHRPRKDAFQALITHFPEFHIEIKELIDAVVPILVVEWRGISFDIQYCRLPAGYSYPECINCKTTYQRLIRDLDPTSRHVAKSGRATQLLLQESKKFPSFPSLFRLIKSWAKARLIYGQKFGFLGGVSISIMLLRAMGVVGTERTNLDYLRQFFTMYATWDFRKSPVALDPEKEKKYVMTARECMAILTPDGKEGRNTSRQATAGTVRTIHRAFVHALKATTK
;
A
#
# COMPACT_ATOMS: atom_id res chain seq x y z
N GLN A 1 23.79 -57.50 19.24
CA GLN A 1 23.96 -58.21 20.52
C GLN A 1 25.09 -57.49 21.22
N LEU A 2 24.73 -56.62 22.18
CA LEU A 2 25.11 -56.73 23.61
C LEU A 2 26.55 -56.18 23.79
N GLU A 3 26.87 -55.20 24.64
CA GLU A 3 26.28 -54.81 25.91
C GLU A 3 26.81 -53.43 26.36
N GLN A 4 25.95 -52.68 27.03
CA GLN A 4 26.27 -51.58 27.94
C GLN A 4 26.98 -52.10 29.20
N VAL A 5 27.75 -51.26 29.92
CA VAL A 5 27.69 -51.19 31.40
C VAL A 5 28.06 -49.79 31.91
N ASP A 6 27.11 -49.18 32.64
CA ASP A 6 27.20 -48.04 33.57
C ASP A 6 28.12 -48.28 34.78
N LYS A 7 28.66 -47.20 35.39
CA LYS A 7 28.35 -46.80 36.80
C LYS A 7 29.22 -45.65 37.37
N LYS A 8 28.51 -44.58 37.76
CA LYS A 8 28.42 -43.89 39.07
C LYS A 8 29.64 -43.32 39.85
N ASN A 9 29.45 -42.03 40.19
CA ASN A 9 29.59 -41.31 41.48
C ASN A 9 30.95 -41.01 42.13
N SER A 10 31.17 -39.70 42.38
CA SER A 10 31.53 -39.00 43.66
C SER A 10 32.39 -37.77 43.30
N GLY A 11 32.04 -36.53 43.64
CA GLY A 11 32.12 -35.94 44.98
C GLY A 11 33.41 -35.11 45.11
N GLY A 12 33.34 -33.78 45.06
CA GLY A 12 34.51 -32.92 45.25
C GLY A 12 34.22 -31.42 45.06
N GLU A 13 34.26 -30.69 46.17
CA GLU A 13 34.08 -29.24 46.34
C GLU A 13 35.10 -28.39 45.55
N LEU A 14 34.71 -27.16 45.18
CA LEU A 14 35.67 -26.07 44.97
C LEU A 14 35.07 -24.69 45.37
N ILE A 15 35.34 -24.31 46.61
CA ILE A 15 35.90 -23.01 47.07
C ILE A 15 35.35 -21.73 46.41
N THR A 16 34.62 -20.94 47.19
CA THR A 16 34.21 -19.54 46.91
C THR A 16 35.34 -18.53 47.26
N PRO A 17 35.50 -17.44 46.49
CA PRO A 17 36.25 -16.27 46.92
C PRO A 17 35.33 -15.22 47.60
N PRO A 18 35.84 -14.35 48.48
CA PRO A 18 35.04 -13.52 49.36
C PRO A 18 34.71 -12.13 48.78
N GLY A 19 33.52 -11.62 49.13
CA GLY A 19 33.31 -10.21 49.47
C GLY A 19 33.27 -9.17 48.35
N GLY A 20 32.11 -8.98 47.73
CA GLY A 20 31.72 -7.76 47.00
C GLY A 20 30.26 -7.41 47.32
N PRO A 21 29.89 -6.12 47.42
CA PRO A 21 28.65 -5.70 48.06
C PRO A 21 27.41 -6.17 47.30
N VAL A 22 26.50 -6.81 48.03
CA VAL A 22 25.16 -7.21 47.58
C VAL A 22 24.34 -5.94 47.31
N LEU A 23 24.16 -5.60 46.03
CA LEU A 23 23.14 -4.64 45.61
C LEU A 23 21.77 -5.22 45.98
N GLY A 24 21.11 -4.58 46.94
CA GLY A 24 19.79 -4.96 47.40
C GLY A 24 18.78 -5.03 46.26
N ILE A 25 18.11 -6.16 46.18
CA ILE A 25 16.91 -6.35 45.36
C ILE A 25 15.83 -5.45 45.95
N CYS A 26 15.54 -4.32 45.30
CA CYS A 26 14.32 -3.56 45.56
C CYS A 26 13.10 -4.47 45.29
N PRO A 27 12.08 -4.50 46.16
CA PRO A 27 10.83 -5.18 45.86
C PRO A 27 10.16 -4.51 44.64
N PRO A 28 9.36 -5.24 43.85
CA PRO A 28 8.65 -4.65 42.72
C PRO A 28 7.68 -3.61 43.27
N THR A 29 7.95 -2.33 43.00
CA THR A 29 6.98 -1.27 43.18
C THR A 29 5.80 -1.62 42.29
N SER A 30 4.65 -1.87 42.91
CA SER A 30 3.38 -2.03 42.23
C SER A 30 2.98 -0.70 41.62
N ASP A 31 3.56 -0.39 40.46
CA ASP A 31 2.97 0.62 39.59
C ASP A 31 1.56 0.15 39.24
N PRO A 32 0.52 0.99 39.44
CA PRO A 32 -0.82 0.60 39.07
C PRO A 32 -0.85 0.32 37.57
N GLN A 33 -1.05 -0.94 37.21
CA GLN A 33 -1.43 -1.34 35.86
C GLN A 33 -2.63 -0.49 35.46
N PRO A 34 -2.55 0.30 34.37
CA PRO A 34 -3.69 1.10 33.95
C PRO A 34 -4.87 0.18 33.67
N SER A 35 -6.01 0.49 34.28
CA SER A 35 -7.27 -0.23 34.05
C SER A 35 -7.62 -0.22 32.54
N PRO A 36 -8.29 -1.24 32.01
CA PRO A 36 -8.49 -1.40 30.56
C PRO A 36 -9.50 -0.41 29.93
N THR A 37 -9.86 0.68 30.61
CA THR A 37 -11.08 1.44 30.32
C THR A 37 -10.85 2.85 29.77
N ASP A 38 -9.65 3.20 29.30
CA ASP A 38 -9.40 4.55 28.78
C ASP A 38 -8.47 4.63 27.55
N LEU A 39 -8.57 3.65 26.64
CA LEU A 39 -8.19 3.90 25.25
C LEU A 39 -9.23 4.88 24.66
N ARG A 40 -9.06 6.18 24.92
CA ARG A 40 -9.77 7.24 24.20
C ARG A 40 -9.70 6.90 22.72
N VAL A 41 -10.84 6.58 22.10
CA VAL A 41 -10.91 6.37 20.65
C VAL A 41 -10.34 7.62 20.02
N SER A 42 -9.15 7.50 19.42
CA SER A 42 -8.48 8.63 18.82
C SER A 42 -9.44 9.29 17.84
N PRO A 43 -9.60 10.63 17.87
CA PRO A 43 -10.44 11.34 16.91
C PRO A 43 -9.90 11.25 15.47
N TYR A 44 -8.69 10.69 15.32
CA TYR A 44 -8.03 10.43 14.06
C TYR A 44 -7.75 8.94 13.89
N GLN A 45 -7.99 8.43 12.69
CA GLN A 45 -7.64 7.05 12.31
C GLN A 45 -6.74 7.05 11.08
N ILE A 46 -5.69 6.23 11.13
CA ILE A 46 -4.65 6.19 10.10
C ILE A 46 -4.78 4.89 9.31
N LEU A 47 -4.81 5.01 7.99
CA LEU A 47 -4.71 3.91 7.05
C LEU A 47 -3.40 4.05 6.28
N THR A 48 -2.53 3.06 6.35
CA THR A 48 -1.41 2.97 5.40
C THR A 48 -1.96 2.64 4.02
N ILE A 49 -1.46 3.31 2.99
CA ILE A 49 -1.79 3.03 1.59
C ILE A 49 -0.50 2.74 0.80
N GLY A 50 -0.59 2.74 -0.53
CA GLY A 50 0.59 2.66 -1.39
C GLY A 50 1.35 1.34 -1.28
N SER A 51 2.64 1.39 -1.57
CA SER A 51 3.47 0.18 -1.62
C SER A 51 3.62 -0.52 -0.27
N GLU A 52 3.63 0.24 0.83
CA GLU A 52 3.77 -0.31 2.18
C GLU A 52 2.55 -1.17 2.55
N ARG A 53 1.34 -0.65 2.34
CA ARG A 53 0.10 -1.40 2.60
C ARG A 53 0.02 -2.70 1.80
N MET A 54 0.56 -2.68 0.58
CA MET A 54 0.59 -3.84 -0.31
C MET A 54 1.79 -4.77 -0.06
N ARG A 55 2.57 -4.54 1.02
CA ARG A 55 3.79 -5.30 1.40
C ARG A 55 4.83 -5.36 0.29
N SER A 56 4.93 -4.28 -0.46
CA SER A 56 5.67 -4.16 -1.70
C SER A 56 6.62 -2.96 -1.74
N ALA A 57 6.80 -2.30 -0.59
CA ALA A 57 7.77 -1.25 -0.39
C ALA A 57 9.21 -1.81 -0.44
N ASN A 58 10.14 -0.94 -0.83
CA ASN A 58 11.58 -1.12 -0.69
C ASN A 58 12.06 -0.31 0.52
N ALA A 59 13.29 -0.52 1.00
CA ALA A 59 13.85 0.19 2.15
C ALA A 59 13.75 1.72 2.03
N ASP A 60 13.97 2.28 0.84
CA ASP A 60 13.95 3.73 0.60
C ASP A 60 12.56 4.26 0.20
N SER A 61 11.50 3.48 0.38
CA SER A 61 10.15 3.92 0.03
C SER A 61 9.57 4.81 1.12
N ASP A 62 8.87 5.84 0.69
CA ASP A 62 7.95 6.62 1.51
C ASP A 62 6.80 5.75 2.05
N ILE A 63 6.30 6.12 3.22
CA ILE A 63 5.11 5.53 3.82
C ILE A 63 3.93 6.46 3.53
N ASP A 64 3.11 6.07 2.56
CA ASP A 64 1.87 6.77 2.25
C ASP A 64 0.81 6.50 3.33
N LEU A 65 0.27 7.56 3.91
CA LEU A 65 -0.76 7.52 4.95
C LEU A 65 -2.01 8.29 4.53
N VAL A 66 -3.17 7.75 4.91
CA VAL A 66 -4.44 8.49 4.92
C VAL A 66 -4.88 8.65 6.37
N CYS A 67 -4.98 9.88 6.81
CA CYS A 67 -5.55 10.25 8.09
C CYS A 67 -7.03 10.63 7.92
N PHE A 68 -7.90 9.93 8.63
CA PHE A 68 -9.33 10.21 8.71
C PHE A 68 -9.63 10.92 10.03
N GLY A 69 -10.39 12.00 9.99
CA GLY A 69 -10.87 12.65 11.22
C GLY A 69 -11.97 13.65 10.95
N HIS A 70 -12.54 14.23 12.01
CA HIS A 70 -13.69 15.13 11.89
C HIS A 70 -13.33 16.62 11.83
N ARG A 71 -12.11 16.97 12.27
CA ARG A 71 -11.65 18.36 12.32
C ARG A 71 -11.28 18.88 10.93
N PRO A 72 -11.28 20.21 10.71
CA PRO A 72 -10.68 20.80 9.52
C PRO A 72 -9.22 20.34 9.34
N ARG A 73 -8.81 20.13 8.08
CA ARG A 73 -7.44 19.69 7.73
C ARG A 73 -6.37 20.60 8.34
N LYS A 74 -6.56 21.91 8.27
CA LYS A 74 -5.63 22.90 8.82
C LYS A 74 -5.38 22.66 10.31
N ASP A 75 -6.45 22.45 11.07
CA ASP A 75 -6.38 22.22 12.51
C ASP A 75 -5.72 20.87 12.82
N ALA A 76 -6.01 19.84 12.02
CA ALA A 76 -5.40 18.53 12.17
C ALA A 76 -3.88 18.56 11.89
N PHE A 77 -3.46 19.23 10.82
CA PHE A 77 -2.03 19.40 10.49
C PHE A 77 -1.33 20.29 11.51
N GLN A 78 -1.95 21.38 11.95
CA GLN A 78 -1.41 22.23 12.99
C GLN A 78 -1.24 21.46 14.31
N ALA A 79 -2.22 20.63 14.68
CA ALA A 79 -2.10 19.79 15.86
C ALA A 79 -0.93 18.80 15.75
N LEU A 80 -0.71 18.20 14.57
CA LEU A 80 0.42 17.30 14.35
C LEU A 80 1.77 18.04 14.49
N ILE A 81 1.88 19.24 13.91
CA ILE A 81 3.08 20.08 14.03
C ILE A 81 3.35 20.48 15.49
N THR A 82 2.32 20.86 16.23
CA THR A 82 2.47 21.33 17.62
C THR A 82 2.81 20.19 18.59
N HIS A 83 2.24 18.99 18.40
CA HIS A 83 2.44 17.88 19.35
C HIS A 83 3.68 17.03 19.05
N PHE A 84 4.22 17.11 17.83
CA PHE A 84 5.41 16.35 17.41
C PHE A 84 6.48 17.29 16.85
N PRO A 85 7.04 18.21 17.66
CA PRO A 85 8.05 19.16 17.22
C PRO A 85 9.37 18.50 16.79
N GLU A 86 9.61 17.25 17.20
CA GLU A 86 10.76 16.45 16.79
C GLU A 86 10.64 15.89 15.36
N PHE A 87 9.48 16.02 14.74
CA PHE A 87 9.29 15.65 13.34
C PHE A 87 9.74 16.81 12.44
N HIS A 88 10.53 16.51 11.42
CA HIS A 88 10.79 17.47 10.36
C HIS A 88 9.57 17.47 9.44
N ILE A 89 8.72 18.49 9.56
CA ILE A 89 7.44 18.54 8.86
C ILE A 89 7.51 19.60 7.75
N GLU A 90 7.25 19.17 6.52
CA GLU A 90 7.11 20.02 5.35
C GLU A 90 5.70 19.88 4.79
N ILE A 91 4.94 20.98 4.73
CA ILE A 91 3.63 20.97 4.05
C ILE A 91 3.87 21.16 2.55
N LYS A 92 3.61 20.12 1.75
CA LYS A 92 3.69 20.21 0.28
C LYS A 92 2.30 20.39 -0.30
N GLU A 93 2.03 21.61 -0.74
CA GLU A 93 0.96 21.86 -1.70
C GLU A 93 1.56 21.73 -3.09
N LEU A 94 1.33 20.59 -3.74
CA LEU A 94 1.68 20.46 -5.15
C LEU A 94 0.78 21.43 -5.94
N ILE A 95 1.39 22.32 -6.71
CA ILE A 95 0.72 23.38 -7.50
C ILE A 95 -0.35 22.80 -8.45
N ASP A 96 -0.25 21.51 -8.82
CA ASP A 96 -1.22 20.77 -9.64
C ASP A 96 -1.93 19.60 -8.92
N ALA A 97 -1.66 19.38 -7.62
CA ALA A 97 -2.31 18.32 -6.87
C ALA A 97 -3.62 18.82 -6.27
N VAL A 98 -4.71 18.12 -6.60
CA VAL A 98 -6.06 18.32 -6.04
C VAL A 98 -6.11 18.10 -4.51
N VAL A 99 -5.05 17.52 -3.93
CA VAL A 99 -4.97 17.10 -2.53
C VAL A 99 -3.66 17.59 -1.92
N PRO A 100 -3.70 18.47 -0.91
CA PRO A 100 -2.54 18.82 -0.10
C PRO A 100 -2.02 17.61 0.67
N ILE A 101 -0.69 17.45 0.67
CA ILE A 101 0.01 16.35 1.33
C ILE A 101 0.92 16.95 2.40
N LEU A 102 0.86 16.40 3.61
CA LEU A 102 1.80 16.71 4.67
C LEU A 102 2.94 15.70 4.58
N VAL A 103 4.14 16.16 4.23
CA VAL A 103 5.33 15.32 4.21
C VAL A 103 6.03 15.45 5.55
N VAL A 104 6.26 14.33 6.20
CA VAL A 104 6.87 14.27 7.53
C VAL A 104 8.09 13.37 7.44
N GLU A 105 9.24 13.85 7.88
CA GLU A 105 10.41 13.01 8.09
C GLU A 105 10.64 12.79 9.58
N TRP A 106 10.73 11.52 9.96
CA TRP A 106 11.07 11.14 11.32
C TRP A 106 12.04 9.97 11.31
N ARG A 107 13.20 10.14 11.98
CA ARG A 107 14.28 9.13 12.05
C ARG A 107 14.74 8.63 10.67
N GLY A 108 14.79 9.52 9.69
CA GLY A 108 15.18 9.18 8.30
C GLY A 108 14.11 8.43 7.50
N ILE A 109 12.89 8.31 8.01
CA ILE A 109 11.75 7.72 7.29
C ILE A 109 10.81 8.84 6.85
N SER A 110 10.48 8.87 5.56
CA SER A 110 9.53 9.82 4.98
C SER A 110 8.10 9.28 5.02
N PHE A 111 7.16 10.10 5.47
CA PHE A 111 5.73 9.81 5.55
C PHE A 111 4.94 10.85 4.74
N ASP A 112 4.14 10.37 3.79
CA ASP A 112 3.29 11.21 2.95
C ASP A 112 1.84 11.10 3.44
N ILE A 113 1.38 12.12 4.17
CA ILE A 113 0.08 12.09 4.87
C ILE A 113 -0.97 12.90 4.10
N GLN A 114 -1.97 12.20 3.59
CA GLN A 114 -3.20 12.77 3.07
C GLN A 114 -4.27 12.84 4.16
N TYR A 115 -5.10 13.88 4.14
CA TYR A 115 -6.18 14.05 5.11
C TYR A 115 -7.56 13.93 4.47
N CYS A 116 -8.43 13.13 5.08
CA CYS A 116 -9.84 12.99 4.72
C CYS A 116 -10.69 13.46 5.90
N ARG A 117 -11.39 14.59 5.72
CA ARG A 117 -12.34 15.08 6.72
C ARG A 117 -13.65 14.32 6.61
N LEU A 118 -13.97 13.52 7.61
CA LEU A 118 -15.22 12.77 7.70
C LEU A 118 -16.35 13.65 8.26
N PRO A 119 -17.54 13.66 7.64
CA PRO A 119 -18.73 14.26 8.23
C PRO A 119 -19.12 13.55 9.53
N ALA A 120 -19.96 14.20 10.35
CA ALA A 120 -20.48 13.58 11.57
C ALA A 120 -21.22 12.27 11.26
N GLY A 121 -21.06 11.26 12.12
CA GLY A 121 -21.69 9.94 11.97
C GLY A 121 -20.94 8.96 11.05
N TYR A 122 -19.84 9.37 10.41
CA TYR A 122 -18.98 8.46 9.66
C TYR A 122 -17.71 8.11 10.43
N SER A 123 -17.37 6.83 10.51
CA SER A 123 -16.13 6.37 11.13
C SER A 123 -15.37 5.39 10.24
N TYR A 124 -14.05 5.44 10.32
CA TYR A 124 -13.20 4.37 9.81
C TYR A 124 -13.27 3.18 10.81
N PRO A 125 -13.17 1.91 10.36
CA PRO A 125 -13.01 1.45 8.98
C PRO A 125 -14.32 1.30 8.22
N GLU A 126 -15.49 1.46 8.85
CA GLU A 126 -16.78 1.18 8.22
C GLU A 126 -16.99 2.00 6.94
N CYS A 127 -16.64 3.28 6.98
CA CYS A 127 -16.82 4.22 5.87
C CYS A 127 -15.99 3.86 4.62
N ILE A 128 -14.92 3.08 4.79
CA ILE A 128 -14.08 2.57 3.70
C ILE A 128 -14.39 1.12 3.36
N ASN A 129 -14.78 0.28 4.31
CA ASN A 129 -14.95 -1.16 4.10
C ASN A 129 -16.36 -1.55 3.65
N CYS A 130 -17.40 -0.90 4.20
CA CYS A 130 -18.79 -1.18 3.85
C CYS A 130 -19.18 -0.46 2.56
N LYS A 131 -19.65 -1.21 1.55
CA LYS A 131 -20.01 -0.66 0.23
C LYS A 131 -21.11 0.41 0.32
N THR A 132 -22.17 0.15 1.08
CA THR A 132 -23.31 1.05 1.24
C THR A 132 -22.92 2.32 2.00
N THR A 133 -22.17 2.18 3.09
CA THR A 133 -21.67 3.32 3.87
C THR A 133 -20.70 4.17 3.03
N TYR A 134 -19.79 3.54 2.28
CA TYR A 134 -18.88 4.24 1.37
C TYR A 134 -19.62 5.03 0.27
N GLN A 135 -20.67 4.46 -0.32
CA GLN A 135 -21.47 5.15 -1.35
C GLN A 135 -22.15 6.42 -0.82
N ARG A 136 -22.64 6.39 0.42
CA ARG A 136 -23.19 7.57 1.09
C ARG A 136 -22.09 8.58 1.42
N LEU A 137 -21.00 8.13 2.06
CA LEU A 137 -19.84 8.96 2.40
C LEU A 137 -19.33 9.77 1.21
N ILE A 138 -19.09 9.11 0.07
CA ILE A 138 -18.52 9.78 -1.12
C ILE A 138 -19.40 10.93 -1.62
N ARG A 139 -20.72 10.90 -1.39
CA ARG A 139 -21.61 12.01 -1.77
C ARG A 139 -21.46 13.22 -0.87
N ASP A 140 -21.19 12.99 0.41
CA ASP A 140 -21.17 14.00 1.47
C ASP A 140 -19.79 14.67 1.64
N LEU A 141 -18.74 14.08 1.07
CA LEU A 141 -17.36 14.61 1.17
C LEU A 141 -17.10 15.79 0.22
N ASP A 142 -16.32 16.76 0.71
CA ASP A 142 -15.71 17.80 -0.13
C ASP A 142 -14.80 17.16 -1.22
N PRO A 143 -14.52 17.85 -2.33
CA PRO A 143 -13.78 17.28 -3.46
C PRO A 143 -12.42 16.67 -3.10
N THR A 144 -11.68 17.30 -2.17
CA THR A 144 -10.36 16.84 -1.73
C THR A 144 -10.49 15.58 -0.88
N SER A 145 -11.32 15.60 0.17
CA SER A 145 -11.53 14.43 1.03
C SER A 145 -12.13 13.26 0.23
N ARG A 146 -12.99 13.56 -0.75
CA ARG A 146 -13.56 12.57 -1.68
C ARG A 146 -12.47 11.88 -2.50
N HIS A 147 -11.47 12.62 -2.98
CA HIS A 147 -10.33 12.02 -3.69
C HIS A 147 -9.54 11.07 -2.78
N VAL A 148 -9.23 11.52 -1.56
CA VAL A 148 -8.48 10.74 -0.56
C VAL A 148 -9.23 9.47 -0.17
N ALA A 149 -10.53 9.57 0.12
CA ALA A 149 -11.39 8.43 0.44
C ALA A 149 -11.45 7.40 -0.71
N LYS A 150 -11.51 7.87 -1.96
CA LYS A 150 -11.46 6.99 -3.14
C LYS A 150 -10.12 6.24 -3.24
N SER A 151 -9.01 6.90 -2.94
CA SER A 151 -7.68 6.27 -2.94
C SER A 151 -7.54 5.24 -1.82
N GLY A 152 -8.05 5.55 -0.62
CA GLY A 152 -8.14 4.58 0.48
C GLY A 152 -8.98 3.35 0.12
N ARG A 153 -10.18 3.54 -0.44
CA ARG A 153 -11.05 2.45 -0.90
C ARG A 153 -10.40 1.61 -2.00
N ALA A 154 -9.79 2.25 -3.00
CA ALA A 154 -9.11 1.53 -4.08
C ALA A 154 -8.00 0.63 -3.52
N THR A 155 -7.16 1.17 -2.63
CA THR A 155 -6.07 0.41 -2.00
C THR A 155 -6.59 -0.76 -1.18
N GLN A 156 -7.65 -0.55 -0.40
CA GLN A 156 -8.25 -1.61 0.41
C GLN A 156 -8.83 -2.74 -0.46
N LEU A 157 -9.47 -2.41 -1.59
CA LEU A 157 -9.97 -3.41 -2.54
C LEU A 157 -8.83 -4.17 -3.22
N LEU A 158 -7.76 -3.48 -3.62
CA LEU A 158 -6.56 -4.12 -4.18
C LEU A 158 -5.91 -5.06 -3.17
N LEU A 159 -5.81 -4.65 -1.90
CA LEU A 159 -5.26 -5.49 -0.84
C LEU A 159 -6.11 -6.74 -0.59
N GLN A 160 -7.44 -6.62 -0.63
CA GLN A 160 -8.34 -7.76 -0.52
C GLN A 160 -8.14 -8.74 -1.67
N GLU A 161 -7.98 -8.24 -2.89
CA GLU A 161 -7.73 -9.07 -4.07
C GLU A 161 -6.35 -9.73 -4.02
N SER A 162 -5.31 -8.98 -3.62
CA SER A 162 -3.94 -9.50 -3.54
C SER A 162 -3.76 -10.59 -2.50
N LYS A 163 -4.59 -10.63 -1.45
CA LYS A 163 -4.55 -11.70 -0.42
C LYS A 163 -4.88 -13.09 -0.98
N LYS A 164 -5.56 -13.17 -2.12
CA LYS A 164 -5.79 -14.44 -2.82
C LYS A 164 -4.52 -15.01 -3.45
N PHE A 165 -3.46 -14.20 -3.56
CA PHE A 165 -2.24 -14.52 -4.27
C PHE A 165 -1.00 -14.28 -3.39
N PRO A 166 -0.49 -15.30 -2.69
CA PRO A 166 0.71 -15.18 -1.85
C PRO A 166 1.94 -14.65 -2.60
N SER A 167 2.04 -14.94 -3.91
CA SER A 167 3.11 -14.46 -4.79
C SER A 167 3.01 -12.98 -5.19
N PHE A 168 1.90 -12.29 -4.90
CA PHE A 168 1.68 -10.92 -5.36
C PHE A 168 2.80 -9.96 -4.93
N PRO A 169 3.25 -9.90 -3.66
CA PRO A 169 4.24 -8.92 -3.25
C PRO A 169 5.60 -9.08 -3.95
N SER A 170 6.06 -10.32 -4.17
CA SER A 170 7.32 -10.59 -4.86
C SER A 170 7.24 -10.27 -6.34
N LEU A 171 6.14 -10.67 -7.00
CA LEU A 171 5.89 -10.35 -8.41
C LEU A 171 5.73 -8.86 -8.65
N PHE A 172 5.04 -8.15 -7.76
CA PHE A 172 4.91 -6.70 -7.85
C PHE A 172 6.27 -6.01 -7.77
N ARG A 173 7.12 -6.38 -6.80
CA ARG A 173 8.48 -5.82 -6.69
C ARG A 173 9.29 -6.08 -7.95
N LEU A 174 9.23 -7.30 -8.48
CA LEU A 174 9.92 -7.67 -9.73
C LEU A 174 9.45 -6.79 -10.90
N ILE A 175 8.13 -6.67 -11.10
CA ILE A 175 7.55 -5.89 -12.19
C ILE A 175 7.81 -4.40 -12.00
N LYS A 176 7.74 -3.87 -10.77
CA LYS A 176 8.10 -2.47 -10.47
C LYS A 176 9.56 -2.20 -10.82
N SER A 177 10.48 -3.07 -10.41
CA SER A 177 11.90 -2.96 -10.74
C SER A 177 12.16 -3.06 -12.24
N TRP A 178 11.50 -3.99 -12.92
CA TRP A 178 11.53 -4.10 -14.38
C TRP A 178 11.03 -2.81 -15.06
N ALA A 179 9.89 -2.27 -14.63
CA ALA A 179 9.32 -1.05 -15.19
C ALA A 179 10.25 0.16 -14.99
N LYS A 180 10.91 0.26 -13.82
CA LYS A 180 11.95 1.25 -13.55
C LYS A 180 13.15 1.08 -14.50
N ALA A 181 13.69 -0.14 -14.62
CA ALA A 181 14.83 -0.44 -15.50
C ALA A 181 14.52 -0.18 -16.99
N ARG A 182 13.25 -0.26 -17.38
CA ARG A 182 12.78 0.04 -18.75
C ARG A 182 12.32 1.50 -18.93
N LEU A 183 12.47 2.35 -17.91
CA LEU A 183 12.07 3.77 -17.91
C LEU A 183 10.58 3.97 -18.25
N ILE A 184 9.73 3.04 -17.82
CA ILE A 184 8.27 3.08 -17.99
C ILE A 184 7.52 3.10 -16.64
N TYR A 185 8.21 3.53 -15.58
CA TYR A 185 7.64 3.77 -14.25
C TYR A 185 7.69 5.26 -13.92
N GLY A 186 6.53 5.86 -13.65
CA GLY A 186 6.44 7.30 -13.33
C GLY A 186 5.12 7.91 -13.81
N GLN A 187 4.09 7.86 -12.97
CA GLN A 187 2.74 8.33 -13.31
C GLN A 187 2.71 9.80 -13.75
N LYS A 188 3.52 10.67 -13.09
CA LYS A 188 3.62 12.09 -13.42
C LYS A 188 4.09 12.34 -14.86
N PHE A 189 4.86 11.40 -15.43
CA PHE A 189 5.41 11.48 -16.79
C PHE A 189 4.56 10.70 -17.82
N GLY A 190 3.34 10.29 -17.45
CA GLY A 190 2.46 9.53 -18.34
C GLY A 190 2.83 8.06 -18.49
N PHE A 191 3.65 7.53 -17.58
CA PHE A 191 4.02 6.12 -17.50
C PHE A 191 3.24 5.39 -16.39
N LEU A 192 3.56 4.10 -16.15
CA LEU A 192 2.85 3.29 -15.17
C LEU A 192 3.16 3.75 -13.73
N GLY A 193 2.12 3.82 -12.90
CA GLY A 193 2.24 4.02 -11.45
C GLY A 193 2.14 2.71 -10.67
N GLY A 194 2.37 2.76 -9.36
CA GLY A 194 2.23 1.59 -8.47
C GLY A 194 0.81 1.00 -8.52
N VAL A 195 -0.23 1.84 -8.43
CA VAL A 195 -1.62 1.40 -8.53
C VAL A 195 -1.92 0.75 -9.88
N SER A 196 -1.40 1.33 -10.98
CA SER A 196 -1.58 0.77 -12.33
C SER A 196 -0.95 -0.62 -12.44
N ILE A 197 0.28 -0.80 -11.94
CA ILE A 197 0.94 -2.12 -11.92
C ILE A 197 0.16 -3.12 -11.07
N SER A 198 -0.34 -2.72 -9.89
CA SER A 198 -1.15 -3.60 -9.04
C SER A 198 -2.40 -4.11 -9.76
N ILE A 199 -3.14 -3.21 -10.41
CA ILE A 199 -4.34 -3.56 -11.18
C ILE A 199 -3.98 -4.53 -12.31
N MET A 200 -2.95 -4.18 -13.08
CA MET A 200 -2.52 -4.98 -14.22
C MET A 200 -2.08 -6.39 -13.79
N LEU A 201 -1.29 -6.48 -12.72
CA LEU A 201 -0.80 -7.76 -12.19
C LEU A 201 -1.95 -8.61 -11.66
N LEU A 202 -2.80 -8.07 -10.79
CA LEU A 202 -3.95 -8.82 -10.24
C LEU A 202 -4.91 -9.28 -11.32
N ARG A 203 -5.15 -8.45 -12.36
CA ARG A 203 -5.95 -8.84 -13.53
C ARG A 203 -5.34 -10.04 -14.24
N ALA A 204 -4.03 -10.03 -14.51
CA ALA A 204 -3.33 -11.14 -15.13
C ALA A 204 -3.37 -12.40 -14.24
N MET A 205 -3.12 -12.27 -12.94
CA MET A 205 -3.17 -13.39 -11.99
C MET A 205 -4.58 -13.99 -11.91
N GLY A 206 -5.63 -13.17 -11.92
CA GLY A 206 -7.01 -13.62 -11.95
C GLY A 206 -7.39 -14.41 -13.20
N VAL A 207 -6.73 -14.17 -14.34
CA VAL A 207 -6.93 -14.95 -15.58
C VAL A 207 -6.32 -16.35 -15.48
N VAL A 208 -5.13 -16.49 -14.88
CA VAL A 208 -4.47 -17.81 -14.72
C VAL A 208 -5.08 -18.63 -13.57
N GLY A 209 -5.65 -17.95 -12.58
CA GLY A 209 -6.18 -18.55 -11.36
C GLY A 209 -5.19 -18.55 -10.19
N THR A 210 -5.66 -19.00 -9.03
CA THR A 210 -4.83 -19.17 -7.82
C THR A 210 -3.89 -20.38 -7.96
N GLU A 211 -2.88 -20.48 -7.10
CA GLU A 211 -1.98 -21.65 -7.00
C GLU A 211 -1.13 -21.93 -8.25
N ARG A 212 -0.66 -20.87 -8.92
CA ARG A 212 0.27 -20.98 -10.06
C ARG A 212 1.68 -20.59 -9.69
N THR A 213 2.64 -20.96 -10.53
CA THR A 213 4.04 -20.56 -10.30
C THR A 213 4.24 -19.07 -10.60
N ASN A 214 5.28 -18.47 -10.03
CA ASN A 214 5.65 -17.09 -10.35
C ASN A 214 5.92 -16.91 -11.85
N LEU A 215 6.46 -17.93 -12.52
CA LEU A 215 6.73 -17.89 -13.95
C LEU A 215 5.44 -17.87 -14.77
N ASP A 216 4.43 -18.63 -14.39
CA ASP A 216 3.12 -18.62 -15.05
C ASP A 216 2.47 -17.23 -14.99
N TYR A 217 2.51 -16.62 -13.80
CA TYR A 217 1.98 -15.26 -13.62
C TYR A 217 2.75 -14.22 -14.44
N LEU A 218 4.08 -14.31 -14.52
CA LEU A 218 4.88 -13.41 -15.33
C LEU A 218 4.64 -13.59 -16.83
N ARG A 219 4.60 -14.84 -17.31
CA ARG A 219 4.29 -15.16 -18.70
C ARG A 219 2.92 -14.63 -19.07
N GLN A 220 1.91 -14.84 -18.23
CA GLN A 220 0.57 -14.29 -18.47
C GLN A 220 0.60 -12.76 -18.49
N PHE A 221 1.25 -12.13 -17.52
CA PHE A 221 1.33 -10.67 -17.44
C PHE A 221 1.94 -10.06 -18.71
N PHE A 222 3.11 -10.54 -19.13
CA PHE A 222 3.76 -10.00 -20.34
C PHE A 222 3.03 -10.39 -21.63
N THR A 223 2.47 -11.59 -21.73
CA THR A 223 1.66 -12.00 -22.90
C THR A 223 0.44 -11.12 -23.04
N MET A 224 -0.31 -10.94 -21.96
CA MET A 224 -1.56 -10.18 -21.96
C MET A 224 -1.31 -8.72 -22.38
N TYR A 225 -0.31 -8.05 -21.81
CA TYR A 225 -0.06 -6.63 -22.07
C TYR A 225 0.83 -6.34 -23.27
N ALA A 226 1.49 -7.35 -23.84
CA ALA A 226 2.15 -7.23 -25.15
C ALA A 226 1.16 -7.31 -26.32
N THR A 227 -0.01 -7.92 -26.13
CA THR A 227 -1.08 -8.01 -27.14
C THR A 227 -2.27 -7.09 -26.85
N TRP A 228 -2.25 -6.39 -25.72
CA TRP A 228 -3.33 -5.50 -25.31
C TRP A 228 -3.40 -4.22 -26.15
N ASP A 229 -4.57 -3.93 -26.73
CA ASP A 229 -4.83 -2.66 -27.40
C ASP A 229 -5.21 -1.57 -26.39
N PHE A 230 -4.19 -0.98 -25.75
CA PHE A 230 -4.36 0.07 -24.74
C PHE A 230 -5.17 1.30 -25.21
N ARG A 231 -5.29 1.53 -26.52
CA ARG A 231 -6.05 2.67 -27.07
C ARG A 231 -7.53 2.39 -27.23
N LYS A 232 -7.92 1.11 -27.26
CA LYS A 232 -9.33 0.70 -27.43
C LYS A 232 -9.91 0.04 -26.19
N SER A 233 -9.08 -0.65 -25.42
CA SER A 233 -9.53 -1.49 -24.32
C SER A 233 -8.95 -1.01 -22.98
N PRO A 234 -9.81 -0.62 -22.02
CA PRO A 234 -9.37 -0.29 -20.67
C PRO A 234 -9.00 -1.56 -19.91
N VAL A 235 -8.02 -1.47 -19.01
CA VAL A 235 -7.66 -2.54 -18.08
C VAL A 235 -8.40 -2.32 -16.76
N ALA A 236 -9.11 -3.33 -16.26
CA ALA A 236 -9.72 -3.29 -14.93
C ALA A 236 -9.59 -4.66 -14.24
N LEU A 237 -9.80 -4.72 -12.93
CA LEU A 237 -9.88 -6.02 -12.25
C LEU A 237 -11.13 -6.81 -12.65
N ASP A 238 -12.23 -6.10 -12.85
CA ASP A 238 -13.53 -6.67 -13.22
C ASP A 238 -13.74 -6.57 -14.75
N PRO A 239 -13.83 -7.68 -15.49
CA PRO A 239 -14.11 -7.68 -16.92
C PRO A 239 -15.38 -6.92 -17.30
N GLU A 240 -16.40 -6.92 -16.44
CA GLU A 240 -17.64 -6.21 -16.71
C GLU A 240 -17.46 -4.69 -16.65
N LYS A 241 -16.50 -4.22 -15.84
CA LYS A 241 -16.10 -2.81 -15.83
C LYS A 241 -15.32 -2.45 -17.10
N GLU A 242 -14.49 -3.38 -17.61
CA GLU A 242 -13.77 -3.19 -18.89
C GLU A 242 -14.74 -2.96 -20.04
N LYS A 243 -15.83 -3.75 -20.12
CA LYS A 243 -16.85 -3.64 -21.18
C LYS A 243 -17.68 -2.36 -21.13
N LYS A 244 -17.94 -1.84 -19.92
CA LYS A 244 -18.83 -0.68 -19.71
C LYS A 244 -18.10 0.66 -19.87
N TYR A 245 -16.79 0.67 -19.72
CA TYR A 245 -16.02 1.90 -19.77
C TYR A 245 -15.76 2.31 -21.23
N VAL A 246 -16.26 3.49 -21.60
CA VAL A 246 -16.02 4.09 -22.92
C VAL A 246 -14.89 5.09 -22.78
N MET A 247 -13.75 4.80 -23.40
CA MET A 247 -12.61 5.72 -23.43
C MET A 247 -12.93 6.97 -24.23
N THR A 248 -12.55 8.13 -23.70
CA THR A 248 -12.66 9.40 -24.43
C THR A 248 -11.56 9.51 -25.49
N ALA A 249 -11.76 10.35 -26.51
CA ALA A 249 -10.76 10.58 -27.56
C ALA A 249 -9.41 11.15 -27.04
N ARG A 250 -9.40 11.71 -25.83
CA ARG A 250 -8.18 12.23 -25.18
C ARG A 250 -7.40 11.16 -24.44
N GLU A 251 -8.03 10.05 -24.09
CA GLU A 251 -7.39 8.98 -23.32
C GLU A 251 -6.60 8.07 -24.24
N CYS A 252 -5.27 8.06 -24.09
CA CYS A 252 -4.39 7.15 -24.83
C CYS A 252 -4.28 5.76 -24.17
N MET A 253 -4.65 5.66 -22.89
CA MET A 253 -4.64 4.44 -22.09
C MET A 253 -5.57 4.60 -20.90
N ALA A 254 -6.31 3.54 -20.56
CA ALA A 254 -7.16 3.52 -19.38
C ALA A 254 -6.85 2.30 -18.49
N ILE A 255 -6.47 2.56 -17.24
CA ILE A 255 -6.30 1.53 -16.21
C ILE A 255 -7.15 1.92 -15.01
N LEU A 256 -8.22 1.18 -14.77
CA LEU A 256 -9.34 1.57 -13.92
C LEU A 256 -9.19 1.02 -12.50
N THR A 257 -9.28 1.91 -11.52
CA THR A 257 -9.34 1.49 -10.11
C THR A 257 -10.59 0.67 -9.80
N PRO A 258 -10.53 -0.24 -8.81
CA PRO A 258 -11.68 -1.05 -8.44
C PRO A 258 -12.76 -0.27 -7.68
N ASP A 259 -12.48 0.94 -7.19
CA ASP A 259 -13.46 1.74 -6.44
C ASP A 259 -14.63 2.20 -7.31
N GLY A 260 -15.85 2.17 -6.76
CA GLY A 260 -17.05 2.62 -7.45
C GLY A 260 -17.45 1.78 -8.68
N LYS A 261 -18.55 2.19 -9.32
CA LYS A 261 -19.17 1.47 -10.45
C LYS A 261 -18.30 1.49 -11.70
N GLU A 262 -17.69 2.64 -12.02
CA GLU A 262 -16.91 2.84 -13.25
C GLU A 262 -15.40 2.83 -13.00
N GLY A 263 -14.94 3.02 -11.75
CA GLY A 263 -13.52 3.22 -11.48
C GLY A 263 -13.01 4.59 -11.91
N ARG A 264 -11.77 4.90 -11.55
CA ARG A 264 -11.04 6.06 -12.04
C ARG A 264 -9.89 5.59 -12.91
N ASN A 265 -9.68 6.27 -14.03
CA ASN A 265 -8.50 6.04 -14.84
C ASN A 265 -7.25 6.56 -14.12
N THR A 266 -6.33 5.66 -13.78
CA THR A 266 -5.01 5.96 -13.16
C THR A 266 -3.99 6.51 -14.15
N SER A 267 -4.23 6.34 -15.45
CA SER A 267 -3.30 6.61 -16.54
C SER A 267 -3.65 7.87 -17.33
N ARG A 268 -4.32 8.85 -16.70
CA ARG A 268 -4.79 10.09 -17.38
C ARG A 268 -3.68 10.93 -18.02
N GLN A 269 -2.46 10.85 -17.49
CA GLN A 269 -1.29 11.56 -18.02
C GLN A 269 -0.66 10.84 -19.22
N ALA A 270 -1.12 9.64 -19.57
CA ALA A 270 -0.52 8.86 -20.65
C ALA A 270 -0.80 9.52 -22.00
N THR A 271 0.24 9.59 -22.83
CA THR A 271 0.18 10.13 -24.19
C THR A 271 0.39 9.01 -25.20
N ALA A 272 0.10 9.26 -26.47
CA ALA A 272 0.36 8.28 -27.53
C ALA A 272 1.85 7.87 -27.57
N GLY A 273 2.77 8.78 -27.22
CA GLY A 273 4.20 8.50 -27.11
C GLY A 273 4.52 7.54 -25.97
N THR A 274 4.07 7.84 -24.75
CA THR A 274 4.35 7.00 -23.57
C THR A 274 3.72 5.61 -23.72
N VAL A 275 2.50 5.52 -24.24
CA VAL A 275 1.81 4.25 -24.50
C VAL A 275 2.56 3.38 -25.51
N ARG A 276 3.11 3.97 -26.58
CA ARG A 276 3.98 3.23 -27.52
C ARG A 276 5.24 2.69 -26.84
N THR A 277 5.87 3.48 -25.98
CA THR A 277 7.06 3.04 -25.23
C THR A 277 6.73 1.90 -24.27
N ILE A 278 5.62 2.01 -23.54
CA ILE A 278 5.10 0.95 -22.66
C ILE A 278 4.87 -0.33 -23.45
N HIS A 279 4.13 -0.25 -24.57
CA HIS A 279 3.82 -1.40 -25.40
C HIS A 279 5.09 -2.08 -25.94
N ARG A 280 6.08 -1.31 -26.43
CA ARG A 280 7.37 -1.85 -26.87
C ARG A 280 8.12 -2.57 -25.75
N ALA A 281 8.08 -2.05 -24.52
CA ALA A 281 8.70 -2.70 -23.37
C ALA A 281 8.04 -4.04 -23.05
N PHE A 282 6.70 -4.13 -23.11
CA PHE A 282 5.97 -5.38 -22.94
C PHE A 282 6.31 -6.41 -24.02
N VAL A 283 6.30 -6.01 -25.30
CA VAL A 283 6.68 -6.90 -26.41
C VAL A 283 8.12 -7.42 -26.26
N HIS A 284 9.04 -6.58 -25.80
CA HIS A 284 10.42 -7.00 -25.53
C HIS A 284 10.49 -8.00 -24.37
N ALA A 285 9.76 -7.75 -23.27
CA ALA A 285 9.74 -8.64 -22.11
C ALA A 285 9.14 -10.01 -22.44
N LEU A 286 8.08 -10.05 -23.26
CA LEU A 286 7.47 -11.30 -23.71
C LEU A 286 8.52 -12.22 -24.37
N LYS A 287 9.32 -11.68 -25.30
CA LYS A 287 10.40 -12.43 -25.98
C LYS A 287 11.44 -13.01 -25.03
N ALA A 288 11.67 -12.36 -23.89
CA ALA A 288 12.60 -12.83 -22.87
C ALA A 288 12.00 -13.93 -21.99
N THR A 289 10.67 -13.94 -21.79
CA THR A 289 9.97 -14.96 -20.97
C THR A 289 9.59 -16.24 -21.72
N THR A 290 9.69 -16.22 -23.04
CA THR A 290 9.44 -17.37 -23.94
C THR A 290 10.70 -18.14 -24.31
N LYS A 291 11.88 -17.63 -23.97
CA LYS A 291 13.16 -18.35 -24.05
C LYS A 291 13.40 -19.11 -22.75
#